data_AF-A0A974NG66-F1
#
_entry.id   AF-A0A974NG66-F1
#
_cell.length_a   1.000
_cell.length_b   1.000
_cell.length_c   1.000
_cell.angle_alpha   90.00
_cell.angle_beta   90.00
_cell.angle_gamma   90.00
#
_symmetry.space_group_name_H-M   'P 1'
#
loop_
_entity.id
_entity.type
_entity.pdbx_description
1 polymer ?
#
loop_
_entity_poly.entity_id
_entity_poly.type
_entity_poly.pdbx_seq_one_letter_code
_entity_poly.pdbx_strand_id
1 'polypeptide(L)'
;MAILIPEITNAESIPKIEILTIEKKIKESDEYSKKLCNAWDLNKENIKDFFLTAEPFITGAEMSYFDIYPCETKGYLLINDVKRKYSINLGGSGFIYGFGKEQEGFGCRKGKCLEYVHYEEYEED
;
A
#
# COMPACT_ATOMS: atom_id res chain seq x y z
N MET A 1 21.47 -42.08 -19.63
CA MET A 1 20.20 -41.36 -19.89
C MET A 1 19.97 -40.44 -18.71
N ALA A 2 20.18 -39.13 -18.90
CA ALA A 2 19.84 -38.14 -17.87
C ALA A 2 18.35 -37.82 -18.01
N ILE A 3 17.60 -38.04 -16.92
CA ILE A 3 16.19 -37.66 -16.84
C ILE A 3 16.18 -36.15 -16.56
N LEU A 4 15.79 -35.36 -17.57
CA LEU A 4 15.49 -33.94 -17.39
C LEU A 4 14.17 -33.85 -16.62
N ILE A 5 14.25 -33.53 -15.34
CA ILE A 5 13.09 -33.13 -14.54
C ILE A 5 12.78 -31.70 -14.95
N PRO A 6 11.58 -31.39 -15.49
CA PRO A 6 11.23 -30.00 -15.77
C PRO A 6 11.10 -29.26 -14.44
N GLU A 7 11.91 -28.22 -14.26
CA GLU A 7 11.68 -27.23 -13.21
C GLU A 7 10.32 -26.59 -13.46
N ILE A 8 9.37 -26.87 -12.57
CA ILE A 8 8.10 -26.16 -12.52
C ILE A 8 8.46 -24.78 -11.99
N THR A 9 8.84 -23.86 -12.90
CA THR A 9 8.90 -22.45 -12.57
C THR A 9 7.47 -22.01 -12.30
N ASN A 10 7.10 -21.96 -11.03
CA ASN A 10 5.85 -21.36 -10.58
C ASN A 10 6.00 -19.86 -10.87
N ALA A 11 5.67 -19.45 -12.10
CA ALA A 11 5.57 -18.05 -12.46
C ALA A 11 4.40 -17.51 -11.65
N GLU A 12 4.67 -16.94 -10.48
CA GLU A 12 3.68 -16.18 -9.73
C GLU A 12 3.20 -15.05 -10.64
N SER A 13 2.02 -15.23 -11.22
CA SER A 13 1.40 -14.21 -12.05
C SER A 13 1.18 -12.97 -11.20
N ILE A 14 1.72 -11.82 -11.64
CA ILE A 14 1.48 -10.53 -10.98
C ILE A 14 -0.04 -10.38 -10.78
N PRO A 15 -0.52 -10.12 -9.55
CA PRO A 15 -1.94 -10.06 -9.28
C PRO A 15 -2.61 -8.98 -10.13
N LYS A 16 -3.77 -9.32 -10.72
CA LYS A 16 -4.58 -8.34 -11.44
C LYS A 16 -5.29 -7.45 -10.42
N ILE A 17 -4.80 -6.23 -10.26
CA ILE A 17 -5.38 -5.21 -9.37
C ILE A 17 -6.17 -4.18 -10.18
N GLU A 18 -7.43 -3.97 -9.81
CA GLU A 18 -8.30 -2.92 -10.36
C GLU A 18 -8.91 -2.07 -9.23
N ILE A 19 -8.74 -0.74 -9.28
CA ILE A 19 -9.28 0.16 -8.26
C ILE A 19 -10.71 0.57 -8.63
N LEU A 20 -11.66 0.25 -7.76
CA LEU A 20 -13.08 0.52 -7.99
C LEU A 20 -13.48 1.92 -7.51
N THR A 21 -13.14 2.24 -6.27
CA THR A 21 -13.55 3.50 -5.61
C THR A 21 -12.37 4.10 -4.87
N ILE A 22 -12.36 5.43 -4.76
CA ILE A 22 -11.37 6.19 -4.01
C ILE A 22 -12.14 7.14 -3.09
N GLU A 23 -11.87 7.04 -1.79
CA GLU A 23 -12.37 7.93 -0.75
C GLU A 23 -11.18 8.42 0.06
N LYS A 24 -11.02 9.74 0.13
CA LYS A 24 -10.03 10.39 0.99
C LYS A 24 -10.66 10.75 2.32
N LYS A 25 -10.05 10.33 3.41
CA LYS A 25 -10.46 10.65 4.77
C LYS A 25 -9.35 11.44 5.45
N ILE A 26 -9.70 12.61 5.97
CA ILE A 26 -8.81 13.44 6.77
C ILE A 26 -9.40 13.56 8.17
N LYS A 27 -8.62 13.22 9.19
CA LYS A 27 -8.96 13.40 10.60
C LYS A 27 -8.51 14.78 11.06
N GLU A 28 -9.06 15.24 12.18
CA GLU A 28 -8.60 16.46 12.82
C GLU A 28 -7.13 16.34 13.25
N SER A 29 -6.35 17.38 12.98
CA SER A 29 -4.91 17.43 13.21
C SER A 29 -4.39 18.87 13.13
N ASP A 30 -3.09 19.07 13.32
CA ASP A 30 -2.41 20.35 13.19
C ASP A 30 -2.43 20.88 11.75
N GLU A 31 -2.05 22.16 11.58
CA GLU A 31 -2.11 22.84 10.28
C GLU A 31 -1.15 22.25 9.25
N TYR A 32 0.05 21.84 9.66
CA TYR A 32 1.06 21.25 8.77
C TYR A 32 0.55 19.92 8.21
N SER A 33 0.11 19.02 9.08
CA SER A 33 -0.44 17.72 8.69
C SER A 33 -1.67 17.87 7.81
N LYS A 34 -2.57 18.82 8.11
CA LYS A 34 -3.73 19.12 7.25
C LYS A 34 -3.31 19.61 5.87
N LYS A 35 -2.28 20.45 5.76
CA LYS A 35 -1.78 20.94 4.47
C LYS A 35 -1.20 19.81 3.63
N LEU A 36 -0.36 18.96 4.21
CA LEU A 36 0.16 17.76 3.54
C LEU A 36 -0.99 16.87 3.07
N CYS A 37 -1.91 16.56 3.97
CA CYS A 37 -3.07 15.74 3.66
C CYS A 37 -3.94 16.34 2.56
N ASN A 38 -4.18 17.65 2.53
CA ASN A 38 -4.96 18.29 1.48
C ASN A 38 -4.27 18.21 0.11
N ALA A 39 -2.95 18.37 0.06
CA ALA A 39 -2.16 18.27 -1.16
C ALA A 39 -2.01 16.83 -1.69
N TRP A 40 -2.08 15.84 -0.82
CA TRP A 40 -1.93 14.44 -1.18
C TRP A 40 -3.18 13.87 -1.83
N ASP A 41 -3.17 13.65 -3.15
CA ASP A 41 -4.28 13.04 -3.86
C ASP A 41 -3.77 11.89 -4.73
N LEU A 42 -4.41 10.72 -4.62
CA LEU A 42 -4.02 9.53 -5.36
C LEU A 42 -5.10 9.16 -6.35
N ASN A 43 -4.71 8.98 -7.60
CA ASN A 43 -5.60 8.40 -8.60
C ASN A 43 -5.52 6.86 -8.58
N LYS A 44 -6.32 6.20 -9.42
CA LYS A 44 -6.39 4.74 -9.50
C LYS A 44 -5.05 4.08 -9.85
N GLU A 45 -4.27 4.71 -10.72
CA GLU A 45 -2.96 4.21 -11.15
C GLU A 45 -1.94 4.33 -10.02
N ASN A 46 -1.87 5.46 -9.31
CA ASN A 46 -1.00 5.62 -8.14
C ASN A 46 -1.28 4.55 -7.06
N ILE A 47 -2.55 4.29 -6.76
CA ILE A 47 -2.95 3.31 -5.75
C ILE A 47 -2.56 1.89 -6.19
N LYS A 48 -2.78 1.57 -7.47
CA LYS A 48 -2.36 0.29 -8.03
C LYS A 48 -0.84 0.13 -7.95
N ASP A 49 -0.10 1.13 -8.39
CA ASP A 49 1.36 1.11 -8.40
C ASP A 49 1.94 1.04 -6.99
N PHE A 50 1.31 1.71 -6.01
CA PHE A 50 1.66 1.55 -4.60
C PHE A 50 1.61 0.08 -4.18
N PHE A 51 0.47 -0.62 -4.37
CA PHE A 51 0.34 -2.02 -3.95
C PHE A 51 1.21 -2.99 -4.75
N LEU A 52 1.60 -2.64 -5.98
CA LEU A 52 2.51 -3.45 -6.80
C LEU A 52 3.99 -3.27 -6.42
N THR A 53 4.35 -2.17 -5.77
CA THR A 53 5.76 -1.81 -5.52
C THR A 53 6.13 -1.66 -4.05
N ALA A 54 5.15 -1.54 -3.16
CA ALA A 54 5.35 -1.60 -1.72
C ALA A 54 5.70 -3.03 -1.27
N GLU A 55 6.42 -3.14 -0.15
CA GLU A 55 6.77 -4.41 0.48
C GLU A 55 5.51 -5.04 1.08
N PRO A 56 5.10 -6.25 0.64
CA PRO A 56 3.93 -6.92 1.16
C PRO A 56 4.22 -7.67 2.47
N PHE A 57 3.17 -8.05 3.18
CA PHE A 57 3.20 -8.87 4.40
C PHE A 57 3.99 -8.26 5.57
N ILE A 58 4.08 -6.92 5.64
CA ILE A 58 4.71 -6.28 6.79
C ILE A 58 3.95 -6.60 8.09
N THR A 59 4.71 -6.90 9.14
CA THR A 59 4.18 -7.22 10.46
C THR A 59 3.68 -5.98 11.20
N GLY A 60 2.93 -6.20 12.29
CA GLY A 60 2.52 -5.10 13.17
C GLY A 60 3.71 -4.35 13.80
N ALA A 61 4.84 -5.03 14.02
CA ALA A 61 6.05 -4.39 14.53
C ALA A 61 6.68 -3.48 13.45
N GLU A 62 6.73 -3.95 12.20
CA GLU A 62 7.24 -3.17 11.07
C GLU A 62 6.36 -1.96 10.72
N MET A 63 5.07 -2.03 11.04
CA MET A 63 4.15 -0.91 10.91
C MET A 63 4.58 0.30 11.73
N SER A 64 5.30 0.09 12.84
CA SER A 64 5.79 1.18 13.70
C SER A 64 6.93 1.99 13.08
N TYR A 65 7.49 1.55 11.95
CA TYR A 65 8.54 2.28 11.23
C TYR A 65 7.99 3.33 10.27
N PHE A 66 6.66 3.44 10.16
CA PHE A 66 5.98 4.39 9.29
C PHE A 66 5.34 5.48 10.12
N ASP A 67 5.52 6.73 9.69
CA ASP A 67 4.80 7.85 10.25
C ASP A 67 3.30 7.70 10.02
N ILE A 68 2.51 8.09 11.00
CA ILE A 68 1.05 8.03 10.91
C ILE A 68 0.51 9.43 10.75
N TYR A 69 0.17 9.76 9.51
CA TYR A 69 -0.48 11.01 9.18
C TYR A 69 -2.00 10.92 9.39
N PRO A 70 -2.69 12.04 9.63
CA PRO A 70 -4.12 12.07 9.88
C PRO A 70 -4.98 11.85 8.63
N CYS A 71 -4.38 11.50 7.48
CA CYS A 71 -5.10 11.22 6.24
C CYS A 71 -4.87 9.81 5.73
N GLU A 72 -5.93 9.29 5.13
CA GLU A 72 -6.02 7.96 4.55
C GLU A 72 -6.74 8.04 3.21
N THR A 73 -6.19 7.38 2.21
CA THR A 73 -6.90 7.07 0.96
C THR A 73 -7.39 5.63 1.05
N LYS A 74 -8.70 5.42 0.95
CA LYS A 74 -9.32 4.10 1.12
C LYS A 74 -10.41 3.85 0.08
N GLY A 75 -10.84 2.61 -0.04
CA GLY A 75 -11.91 2.26 -0.95
C GLY A 75 -12.05 0.77 -1.18
N TYR A 76 -12.46 0.42 -2.38
CA TYR A 76 -12.57 -0.95 -2.84
C TYR A 76 -11.71 -1.18 -4.08
N LEU A 77 -11.13 -2.36 -4.16
CA LEU A 77 -10.39 -2.85 -5.33
C LEU A 77 -10.79 -4.30 -5.62
N LEU A 78 -10.48 -4.76 -6.83
CA LEU A 78 -10.49 -6.18 -7.19
C LEU A 78 -9.05 -6.70 -7.20
N ILE A 79 -8.82 -7.85 -6.58
CA ILE A 79 -7.61 -8.66 -6.78
C ILE A 79 -8.06 -9.97 -7.38
N ASN A 80 -7.64 -10.27 -8.60
CA ASN A 80 -8.06 -11.47 -9.33
C ASN A 80 -9.60 -11.62 -9.30
N ASP A 81 -10.29 -10.51 -9.59
CA ASP A 81 -11.76 -10.37 -9.61
C ASP A 81 -12.48 -10.55 -8.24
N VAL A 82 -11.73 -10.64 -7.13
CA VAL A 82 -12.28 -10.66 -5.77
C VAL A 82 -12.27 -9.25 -5.17
N LYS A 83 -13.46 -8.75 -4.81
CA LYS A 83 -13.61 -7.43 -4.19
C LYS A 83 -13.08 -7.41 -2.76
N ARG A 84 -12.13 -6.50 -2.50
CA ARG A 84 -11.52 -6.24 -1.19
C ARG A 84 -11.64 -4.78 -0.82
N LYS A 85 -11.56 -4.47 0.47
CA LYS A 85 -11.34 -3.09 0.94
C LYS A 85 -9.83 -2.83 0.96
N TYR A 86 -9.46 -1.58 0.78
CA TYR A 86 -8.07 -1.15 0.97
C TYR A 86 -8.00 0.17 1.73
N SER A 87 -6.84 0.45 2.31
CA SER A 87 -6.44 1.75 2.78
C SER A 87 -4.95 1.98 2.57
N ILE A 88 -4.57 3.25 2.41
CA ILE A 88 -3.20 3.73 2.36
C ILE A 88 -3.14 4.95 3.29
N ASN A 89 -2.20 4.99 4.22
CA ASN A 89 -1.86 6.17 4.99
C ASN A 89 -0.81 6.99 4.22
N LEU A 90 -0.89 8.32 4.33
CA LEU A 90 0.08 9.20 3.70
C LEU A 90 1.54 8.86 4.09
N GLY A 91 1.81 8.35 5.29
CA GLY A 91 3.16 8.01 5.74
C GLY A 91 3.71 6.66 5.26
N GLY A 92 3.16 6.06 4.20
CA GLY A 92 3.81 4.92 3.54
C GLY A 92 3.27 3.54 3.87
N SER A 93 2.33 3.42 4.82
CA SER A 93 1.69 2.14 5.14
C SER A 93 0.36 1.95 4.40
N GLY A 94 0.03 0.70 4.05
CA GLY A 94 -1.24 0.35 3.43
C GLY A 94 -1.74 -1.01 3.86
N PHE A 95 -3.03 -1.25 3.63
CA PHE A 95 -3.70 -2.49 3.99
C PHE A 95 -4.66 -2.94 2.89
N ILE A 96 -4.71 -4.25 2.68
CA ILE A 96 -5.78 -4.92 1.94
C ILE A 96 -6.51 -5.83 2.92
N TYR A 97 -7.82 -5.64 3.03
CA TYR A 97 -8.64 -6.37 3.98
C TYR A 97 -9.30 -7.58 3.31
N GLY A 98 -8.99 -8.76 3.85
CA GLY A 98 -9.50 -10.05 3.44
C GLY A 98 -10.94 -10.30 3.90
N PHE A 99 -11.38 -11.57 3.82
CA PHE A 99 -12.68 -11.97 4.37
C PHE A 99 -12.48 -12.28 5.86
N GLY A 100 -13.28 -11.67 6.73
CA GLY A 100 -13.15 -11.86 8.19
C GLY A 100 -12.07 -10.97 8.82
N LYS A 101 -11.09 -11.58 9.50
CA LYS A 101 -10.00 -10.87 10.22
C LYS A 101 -8.68 -10.80 9.44
N GLU A 102 -8.63 -11.37 8.24
CA GLU A 102 -7.43 -11.34 7.41
C GLU A 102 -7.15 -9.90 6.95
N GLN A 103 -5.93 -9.44 7.18
CA GLN A 103 -5.42 -8.19 6.64
C GLN A 103 -4.00 -8.42 6.16
N GLU A 104 -3.70 -7.94 4.97
CA GLU A 104 -2.34 -7.91 4.42
C GLU A 104 -1.81 -6.50 4.57
N GLY A 105 -0.72 -6.35 5.32
CA GLY A 105 -0.02 -5.08 5.49
C GLY A 105 0.97 -4.84 4.35
N PHE A 106 1.09 -3.60 3.93
CA PHE A 106 2.04 -3.14 2.91
C PHE A 106 2.84 -1.95 3.45
N GLY A 107 4.13 -1.92 3.17
CA GLY A 107 5.04 -0.86 3.62
C GLY A 107 5.88 -0.30 2.48
N CYS A 108 5.90 1.02 2.31
CA CYS A 108 6.73 1.68 1.33
C CYS A 108 7.97 2.34 1.95
N ARG A 109 9.11 1.66 1.90
CA ARG A 109 10.39 2.19 2.41
C ARG A 109 11.42 2.52 1.32
N LYS A 110 11.19 2.03 0.10
CA LYS A 110 12.10 2.19 -1.04
C LYS A 110 11.36 1.97 -2.35
N GLY A 111 11.93 2.48 -3.43
CA GLY A 111 11.43 2.25 -4.79
C GLY A 111 10.25 3.15 -5.17
N LYS A 112 9.53 2.77 -6.23
CA LYS A 112 8.52 3.62 -6.89
C LYS A 112 7.37 4.05 -5.98
N CYS A 113 6.99 3.22 -5.01
CA CYS A 113 5.90 3.55 -4.10
C CYS A 113 6.12 4.87 -3.33
N LEU A 114 7.38 5.32 -3.16
CA LEU A 114 7.73 6.57 -2.46
C LEU A 114 7.23 7.81 -3.21
N GLU A 115 6.93 7.70 -4.51
CA GLU A 115 6.31 8.80 -5.28
C GLU A 115 4.86 9.07 -4.86
N TYR A 116 4.25 8.16 -4.10
CA TYR A 116 2.81 8.19 -3.77
C TYR A 116 2.54 8.46 -2.29
N VAL A 117 3.58 8.66 -1.49
CA VAL A 117 3.50 8.82 -0.03
C VAL A 117 4.45 9.91 0.42
N HIS A 118 4.27 10.39 1.64
CA HIS A 118 5.19 11.33 2.28
C HIS A 118 6.16 10.54 3.15
N TYR A 119 7.44 10.86 3.00
CA TYR A 119 8.52 10.28 3.77
C TYR A 119 9.42 11.42 4.25
N GLU A 120 9.61 11.52 5.56
CA GLU A 120 10.60 12.43 6.13
C GLU A 120 11.88 11.63 6.35
N GLU A 121 12.96 12.01 5.66
CA GLU A 121 14.28 11.52 6.00
C GLU A 121 14.66 12.14 7.36
N TYR A 122 14.65 11.33 8.41
CA TYR A 122 15.26 11.72 9.66
C TYR A 122 16.78 11.71 9.46
N GLU A 123 17.39 12.89 9.37
CA GLU A 123 18.84 13.01 9.53
C GLU A 123 19.18 12.53 10.96
N GLU A 124 19.92 11.41 11.06
CA GLU A 124 20.53 11.02 12.33
C GLU A 124 21.64 12.03 12.65
N ASP A 125 21.41 12.86 13.67
CA ASP A 125 22.42 13.77 14.27
C ASP A 125 23.63 12.99 14.84
#